data_AF-A6L293-F1
#
_entry.id   AF-A6L293-F1
#
_cell.length_a   1.000
_cell.length_b   1.000
_cell.length_c   1.000
_cell.angle_alpha   90.00
_cell.angle_beta   90.00
_cell.angle_gamma   90.00
#
_symmetry.space_group_name_H-M   'P 1'
#
loop_
_entity.id
_entity.type
_entity.pdbx_description
1 polymer ?
#
loop_
_entity_poly.entity_id
_entity_poly.type
_entity_poly.pdbx_seq_one_letter_code
_entity_poly.pdbx_strand_id
1 'polypeptide(L)'
;MKNVLYKCIGALLAALAFNSCNDGIDIRQDYDFSLSSWYLQKQIATGETVEIRFYLDREGDYEKAEYEIGYIQMEGKGEVSDSEGIKLVNREVRPLAEVPGLDTENPVKQVFTLFYRSTSAKRSELKFFVRDNFGREREMTVTFDLESTTAKE
;
A
#
# COMPACT_ATOMS: atom_id res chain seq x y z
N MET A 1 44.72 19.14 -51.72
CA MET A 1 43.75 19.80 -50.83
C MET A 1 42.51 18.95 -50.51
N LYS A 2 41.95 18.20 -51.48
CA LYS A 2 40.77 17.34 -51.26
C LYS A 2 40.96 16.24 -50.19
N ASN A 3 42.12 15.57 -50.15
CA ASN A 3 42.39 14.47 -49.21
C ASN A 3 42.52 14.88 -47.73
N VAL A 4 42.83 16.16 -47.47
CA VAL A 4 42.87 16.70 -46.09
C VAL A 4 41.45 16.98 -45.60
N LEU A 5 40.59 17.48 -46.49
CA LEU A 5 39.19 17.76 -46.20
C LEU A 5 38.39 16.49 -45.85
N TYR A 6 38.58 15.39 -46.59
CA TYR A 6 37.93 14.10 -46.29
C TYR A 6 38.37 13.49 -44.95
N LYS A 7 39.63 13.68 -44.55
CA LYS A 7 40.13 13.21 -43.25
C LYS A 7 39.54 14.01 -42.08
N CYS A 8 39.38 15.33 -42.24
CA CYS A 8 38.74 16.18 -41.24
C CYS A 8 37.25 15.88 -41.09
N ILE A 9 36.54 15.63 -42.20
CA ILE A 9 35.11 15.26 -42.18
C ILE A 9 34.91 13.87 -41.55
N GLY A 10 35.76 12.90 -41.87
CA GLY A 10 35.72 11.57 -41.27
C GLY A 10 35.99 11.58 -39.75
N ALA A 11 36.93 12.41 -39.29
CA ALA A 11 37.21 12.58 -37.87
C ALA A 11 36.05 13.28 -37.12
N LEU A 12 35.38 14.25 -37.76
CA LEU A 12 34.23 14.95 -37.18
C LEU A 12 33.00 14.04 -37.04
N LEU A 13 32.73 13.19 -38.04
CA LEU A 13 31.65 12.20 -38.01
C LEU A 13 31.89 11.10 -36.96
N ALA A 14 33.14 10.66 -36.78
CA ALA A 14 33.47 9.69 -35.73
C ALA A 14 33.30 10.28 -34.32
N ALA A 15 33.66 11.55 -34.11
CA ALA A 15 33.48 12.23 -32.83
C ALA A 15 31.99 12.43 -32.46
N LEU A 16 31.11 12.60 -33.45
CA LEU A 16 29.67 12.72 -33.25
C LEU A 16 28.99 11.36 -32.98
N ALA A 17 29.54 10.25 -33.50
CA ALA A 17 28.97 8.91 -33.31
C ALA A 17 29.24 8.31 -31.91
N PHE A 18 30.25 8.79 -31.18
CA PHE A 18 30.52 8.37 -29.79
C PHE A 18 29.90 9.26 -28.72
N ASN A 19 29.25 10.36 -29.09
CA ASN A 19 28.33 11.08 -28.21
C ASN A 19 26.92 10.46 -28.32
N SER A 20 26.84 9.13 -28.21
CA SER A 20 25.58 8.46 -27.94
C SER A 20 25.10 8.97 -26.60
N CYS A 21 23.99 9.72 -26.61
CA CYS A 21 23.32 10.23 -25.44
C CYS A 21 23.24 9.12 -24.38
N ASN A 22 23.96 9.29 -23.28
CA ASN A 22 23.69 8.55 -22.06
C ASN A 22 22.45 9.17 -21.42
N ASP A 23 21.30 8.97 -22.05
CA ASP A 23 20.02 9.19 -21.40
C ASP A 23 19.78 7.97 -20.50
N GLY A 24 20.60 7.88 -19.45
CA GLY A 24 20.27 7.04 -18.31
C GLY A 24 19.01 7.63 -17.70
N ILE A 25 17.85 7.18 -18.18
CA ILE A 25 16.58 7.41 -17.50
C ILE A 25 16.77 6.77 -16.13
N ASP A 26 17.00 7.62 -15.13
CA ASP A 26 17.05 7.20 -13.74
C ASP A 26 15.62 6.86 -13.33
N ILE A 27 15.27 5.57 -13.46
CA ILE A 27 13.96 5.09 -13.04
C ILE A 27 13.97 5.10 -11.52
N ARG A 28 13.33 6.11 -10.94
CA ARG A 28 13.13 6.22 -9.51
C ARG A 28 12.31 5.02 -9.02
N GLN A 29 12.81 4.29 -8.03
CA GLN A 29 12.15 3.09 -7.46
C GLN A 29 11.68 3.32 -6.03
N ASP A 30 12.18 4.38 -5.38
CA ASP A 30 11.99 4.69 -3.96
C ASP A 30 10.79 5.62 -3.70
N TYR A 31 9.71 5.51 -4.49
CA TYR A 31 8.51 6.34 -4.34
C TYR A 31 7.80 6.06 -3.02
N ASP A 32 7.67 7.06 -2.15
CA ASP A 32 7.01 6.83 -0.86
C ASP A 32 5.53 6.49 -1.03
N PHE A 33 4.90 6.03 0.04
CA PHE A 33 3.47 5.77 0.07
C PHE A 33 2.88 6.08 1.44
N SER A 34 1.55 6.18 1.48
CA SER A 34 0.79 6.35 2.71
C SER A 34 -0.39 5.38 2.76
N LEU A 35 -0.78 5.02 3.97
CA LEU A 35 -1.93 4.17 4.25
C LEU A 35 -2.93 4.95 5.10
N SER A 36 -4.19 4.99 4.67
CA SER A 36 -5.26 5.68 5.40
C SER A 36 -6.60 4.99 5.25
N SER A 37 -7.61 5.42 6.03
CA SER A 37 -9.01 5.03 5.86
C SER A 37 -9.94 6.24 5.98
N TRP A 38 -11.15 6.11 5.47
CA TRP A 38 -12.23 7.06 5.79
C TRP A 38 -12.79 6.82 7.20
N TYR A 39 -13.52 7.82 7.70
CA TYR A 39 -14.06 7.88 9.06
C TYR A 39 -14.61 6.55 9.55
N LEU A 40 -14.04 6.04 10.64
CA LEU A 40 -14.52 4.83 11.31
C LEU A 40 -15.38 5.19 12.52
N GLN A 41 -16.37 4.35 12.79
CA GLN A 41 -17.12 4.47 14.04
C GLN A 41 -16.21 4.28 15.25
N LYS A 42 -16.50 5.02 16.32
CA LYS A 42 -15.69 4.97 17.55
C LYS A 42 -16.03 3.78 18.44
N GLN A 43 -17.25 3.25 18.31
CA GLN A 43 -17.76 2.18 19.15
C GLN A 43 -18.09 0.96 18.30
N ILE A 44 -18.02 -0.23 18.91
CA ILE A 44 -18.41 -1.49 18.30
C ILE A 44 -19.06 -2.39 19.36
N ALA A 45 -20.16 -3.05 19.00
CA ALA A 45 -20.78 -4.07 19.82
C ALA A 45 -20.05 -5.42 19.69
N THR A 46 -20.19 -6.27 20.70
CA THR A 46 -19.70 -7.66 20.60
C THR A 46 -20.48 -8.41 19.52
N GLY A 47 -19.76 -8.96 18.54
CA GLY A 47 -20.32 -9.70 17.40
C GLY A 47 -20.58 -8.83 16.16
N GLU A 48 -20.51 -7.50 16.30
CA GLU A 48 -20.65 -6.55 15.19
C GLU A 48 -19.44 -6.62 14.25
N THR A 49 -19.70 -6.40 12.97
CA THR A 49 -18.69 -6.34 11.90
C THR A 49 -18.65 -4.94 11.31
N VAL A 50 -17.45 -4.40 11.17
CA VAL A 50 -17.20 -3.05 10.64
C VAL A 50 -16.38 -3.16 9.38
N GLU A 51 -16.82 -2.45 8.34
CA GLU A 51 -16.07 -2.27 7.11
C GLU A 51 -14.96 -1.24 7.33
N ILE A 52 -13.74 -1.59 6.93
CA ILE A 52 -12.58 -0.70 6.94
C ILE A 52 -12.06 -0.61 5.51
N ARG A 53 -12.39 0.49 4.83
CA ARG A 53 -11.88 0.81 3.50
C ARG A 53 -10.54 1.53 3.61
N PHE A 54 -9.50 0.93 3.07
CA PHE A 54 -8.14 1.43 3.04
C PHE A 54 -7.84 2.13 1.71
N TYR A 55 -7.00 3.17 1.79
CA TYR A 55 -6.42 3.88 0.68
C TYR A 55 -4.89 3.76 0.78
N LEU A 56 -4.29 3.19 -0.26
CA LEU A 56 -2.85 3.14 -0.45
C LEU A 56 -2.48 4.17 -1.53
N ASP A 57 -2.03 5.34 -1.09
CA ASP A 57 -1.59 6.43 -1.97
C ASP A 57 -0.08 6.34 -2.17
N ARG A 58 0.36 6.13 -3.42
CA ARG A 58 1.77 6.02 -3.83
C ARG A 58 2.23 7.35 -4.44
N GLU A 59 3.47 7.76 -4.18
CA GLU A 59 4.05 8.98 -4.79
C GLU A 59 4.35 8.81 -6.28
N GLY A 60 4.48 7.58 -6.75
CA GLY A 60 4.74 7.27 -8.14
C GLY A 60 4.47 5.82 -8.47
N ASP A 61 4.37 5.56 -9.76
CA ASP A 61 4.07 4.24 -10.30
C ASP A 61 5.36 3.54 -10.72
N TYR A 62 5.87 2.68 -9.85
CA TYR A 62 6.92 1.73 -10.20
C TYR A 62 6.30 0.35 -10.36
N GLU A 63 6.39 -0.21 -11.57
CA GLU A 63 5.73 -1.46 -11.98
C GLU A 63 6.13 -2.67 -11.10
N LYS A 64 7.36 -2.68 -10.57
CA LYS A 64 7.86 -3.77 -9.73
C LYS A 64 7.70 -3.50 -8.23
N ALA A 65 6.98 -2.46 -7.83
CA ALA A 65 6.65 -2.26 -6.43
C ALA A 65 5.56 -3.27 -6.04
N GLU A 66 5.90 -4.13 -5.09
CA GLU A 66 4.98 -5.11 -4.52
C GLU A 66 4.69 -4.74 -3.08
N TYR A 67 3.46 -4.99 -2.64
CA TYR A 67 2.98 -4.63 -1.31
C TYR A 67 2.41 -5.85 -0.60
N GLU A 68 2.69 -5.93 0.69
CA GLU A 68 2.11 -6.89 1.63
C GLU A 68 1.25 -6.15 2.64
N ILE A 69 0.14 -6.76 3.05
CA ILE A 69 -0.75 -6.25 4.09
C ILE A 69 -0.73 -7.21 5.28
N GLY A 70 -0.63 -6.65 6.47
CA GLY A 70 -0.74 -7.39 7.73
C GLY A 70 -1.51 -6.61 8.78
N TYR A 71 -1.88 -7.32 9.84
CA TYR A 71 -2.47 -6.69 11.02
C TYR A 71 -2.00 -7.33 12.32
N ILE A 72 -2.04 -6.55 13.39
CA ILE A 72 -1.77 -6.98 14.75
C ILE A 72 -2.91 -6.51 15.64
N GLN A 73 -3.54 -7.44 16.34
CA GLN A 73 -4.49 -7.11 17.40
C GLN A 73 -3.72 -6.81 18.69
N MET A 74 -3.71 -5.53 19.06
CA MET A 74 -3.01 -4.99 20.23
C MET A 74 -3.86 -5.13 21.50
N GLU A 75 -5.15 -4.81 21.40
CA GLU A 75 -6.13 -4.95 22.48
C GLU A 75 -7.41 -5.64 22.00
N GLY A 76 -8.16 -6.20 22.95
CA GLY A 76 -9.44 -6.86 22.68
C GLY A 76 -9.29 -8.22 21.98
N LYS A 77 -10.41 -8.67 21.41
CA LYS A 77 -10.58 -9.92 20.67
C LYS A 77 -11.45 -9.71 19.44
N GLY A 78 -11.06 -10.25 18.31
CA GLY A 78 -11.82 -10.18 17.08
C GLY A 78 -11.09 -10.86 15.93
N GLU A 79 -11.70 -10.76 14.76
CA GLU A 79 -11.22 -11.38 13.54
C GLU A 79 -11.21 -10.34 12.43
N VAL A 80 -10.18 -10.36 11.59
CA VAL A 80 -10.11 -9.55 10.37
C VAL A 80 -10.29 -10.48 9.18
N SER A 81 -11.15 -10.10 8.23
CA SER A 81 -11.35 -10.84 6.97
C SER A 81 -11.34 -9.90 5.77
N ASP A 82 -11.09 -10.45 4.59
CA ASP A 82 -11.32 -9.75 3.33
C ASP A 82 -12.79 -9.81 2.89
N SER A 83 -13.08 -9.27 1.70
CA SER A 83 -14.43 -9.19 1.14
C SER A 83 -15.04 -10.53 0.74
N GLU A 84 -14.23 -11.59 0.61
CA GLU A 84 -14.70 -12.96 0.39
C GLU A 84 -14.86 -13.73 1.71
N GLY A 85 -14.57 -13.09 2.85
CA GLY A 85 -14.66 -13.69 4.18
C GLY A 85 -13.45 -14.56 4.54
N ILE A 86 -12.37 -14.51 3.76
CA ILE A 86 -11.12 -15.20 4.11
C ILE A 86 -10.48 -14.42 5.25
N LYS A 87 -10.18 -15.14 6.35
CA LYS A 87 -9.60 -14.55 7.55
C LYS A 87 -8.12 -14.26 7.33
N LEU A 88 -7.70 -13.05 7.70
CA LEU A 88 -6.29 -12.74 7.85
C LEU A 88 -5.80 -13.33 9.18
N VAL A 89 -4.54 -13.75 9.21
CA VAL A 89 -3.92 -14.28 10.43
C VAL A 89 -3.22 -13.14 11.18
N ASN A 90 -3.53 -13.00 12.46
CA ASN A 90 -2.93 -12.00 13.33
C ASN A 90 -1.40 -12.17 13.39
N ARG A 91 -0.64 -11.09 13.15
CA ARG A 91 0.84 -11.06 13.06
C ARG A 91 1.42 -11.81 11.86
N GLU A 92 0.63 -12.05 10.82
CA GLU A 92 1.12 -12.52 9.53
C GLU A 92 0.83 -11.49 8.45
N VAL A 93 1.56 -11.59 7.36
CA VAL A 93 1.39 -10.77 6.16
C VAL A 93 0.93 -11.65 5.01
N ARG A 94 0.21 -11.04 4.06
CA ARG A 94 -0.08 -11.66 2.76
C ARG A 94 0.10 -10.63 1.65
N PRO A 95 0.33 -11.07 0.40
CA PRO A 95 0.42 -10.16 -0.73
C PRO A 95 -0.87 -9.33 -0.86
N LEU A 96 -0.74 -8.01 -0.99
CA LEU A 96 -1.88 -7.12 -1.16
C LEU A 96 -2.64 -7.44 -2.46
N ALA A 97 -1.91 -7.86 -3.50
CA ALA A 97 -2.48 -8.28 -4.79
C ALA A 97 -3.43 -9.49 -4.68
N GLU A 98 -3.37 -10.26 -3.59
CA GLU A 98 -4.29 -11.37 -3.33
C GLU A 98 -5.54 -10.95 -2.56
N VAL A 99 -5.66 -9.69 -2.14
CA VAL A 99 -6.85 -9.18 -1.45
C VAL A 99 -7.98 -8.99 -2.45
N PRO A 100 -9.11 -9.70 -2.31
CA PRO A 100 -10.24 -9.54 -3.21
C PRO A 100 -10.83 -8.13 -3.15
N GLY A 101 -11.08 -7.55 -4.32
CA GLY A 101 -11.60 -6.18 -4.45
C GLY A 101 -10.55 -5.08 -4.32
N LEU A 102 -9.25 -5.41 -4.43
CA LEU A 102 -8.21 -4.41 -4.64
C LEU A 102 -8.45 -3.67 -5.96
N ASP A 103 -8.76 -2.39 -5.87
CA ASP A 103 -8.84 -1.46 -6.99
C ASP A 103 -7.44 -1.01 -7.39
N THR A 104 -7.05 -1.35 -8.63
CA THR A 104 -5.78 -0.96 -9.24
C THR A 104 -5.99 -0.12 -10.50
N GLU A 105 -7.19 0.42 -10.75
CA GLU A 105 -7.47 1.26 -11.92
C GLU A 105 -6.59 2.52 -11.92
N ASN A 106 -6.37 3.10 -10.74
CA ASN A 106 -5.39 4.16 -10.55
C ASN A 106 -4.08 3.58 -10.01
N PRO A 107 -2.97 3.67 -10.77
CA PRO A 107 -1.71 3.05 -10.37
C PRO A 107 -1.12 3.63 -9.09
N VAL A 108 -1.47 4.88 -8.74
CA VAL A 108 -0.95 5.57 -7.55
C VAL A 108 -1.99 5.72 -6.44
N LYS A 109 -3.23 5.26 -6.65
CA LYS A 109 -4.29 5.30 -5.65
C LYS A 109 -5.04 3.98 -5.65
N GLN A 110 -4.63 3.08 -4.78
CA GLN A 110 -5.27 1.78 -4.66
C GLN A 110 -6.22 1.77 -3.48
N VAL A 111 -7.34 1.07 -3.65
CA VAL A 111 -8.39 0.97 -2.63
C VAL A 111 -8.68 -0.50 -2.39
N PHE A 112 -8.76 -0.90 -1.12
CA PHE A 112 -9.18 -2.24 -0.74
C PHE A 112 -9.96 -2.19 0.57
N THR A 113 -10.72 -3.24 0.85
CA THR A 113 -11.59 -3.28 2.03
C THR A 113 -11.29 -4.54 2.85
N LEU A 114 -11.14 -4.35 4.16
CA LEU A 114 -11.16 -5.44 5.13
C LEU A 114 -12.31 -5.24 6.10
N PHE A 115 -12.70 -6.30 6.79
CA PHE A 115 -13.79 -6.32 7.74
C PHE A 115 -13.25 -6.75 9.09
N TYR A 116 -13.55 -5.97 10.14
CA TYR A 116 -13.24 -6.35 11.51
C TYR A 116 -14.50 -6.77 12.23
N ARG A 117 -14.53 -8.00 12.75
CA ARG A 117 -15.59 -8.49 13.62
C ARG A 117 -15.10 -8.56 15.06
N SER A 118 -15.68 -7.72 15.94
CA SER A 118 -15.35 -7.79 17.36
C SER A 118 -15.96 -9.03 18.00
N THR A 119 -15.15 -9.73 18.80
CA THR A 119 -15.61 -10.74 19.77
C THR A 119 -15.28 -10.30 21.20
N SER A 120 -14.85 -9.04 21.35
CA SER A 120 -14.44 -8.44 22.61
C SER A 120 -15.61 -7.86 23.37
N ALA A 121 -15.60 -8.03 24.69
CA ALA A 121 -16.43 -7.27 25.63
C ALA A 121 -15.65 -6.08 26.23
N LYS A 122 -14.54 -5.69 25.60
CA LYS A 122 -13.64 -4.60 25.99
C LYS A 122 -13.26 -3.80 24.74
N ARG A 123 -12.67 -2.62 24.95
CA ARG A 123 -11.99 -1.85 23.88
C ARG A 123 -11.09 -2.77 23.04
N SER A 124 -11.10 -2.54 21.73
CA SER A 124 -10.25 -3.24 20.77
C SER A 124 -9.33 -2.26 20.07
N GLU A 125 -8.09 -2.65 19.88
CA GLU A 125 -7.09 -1.87 19.16
C GLU A 125 -6.40 -2.77 18.15
N LEU A 126 -6.43 -2.36 16.89
CA LEU A 126 -5.81 -3.05 15.77
C LEU A 126 -4.78 -2.12 15.13
N LYS A 127 -3.60 -2.67 14.86
CA LYS A 127 -2.60 -2.02 14.02
C LYS A 127 -2.60 -2.73 12.68
N PHE A 128 -2.94 -2.02 11.61
CA PHE A 128 -2.74 -2.46 10.24
C PHE A 128 -1.42 -1.90 9.74
N PHE A 129 -0.75 -2.61 8.84
CA PHE A 129 0.44 -2.11 8.19
C PHE A 129 0.56 -2.64 6.77
N VAL A 130 1.04 -1.78 5.88
CA VAL A 130 1.44 -2.15 4.53
C VAL A 130 2.95 -2.02 4.43
N ARG A 131 3.60 -3.06 3.90
CA ARG A 131 5.04 -3.08 3.65
C ARG A 131 5.29 -3.27 2.16
N ASP A 132 6.23 -2.52 1.60
CA ASP A 132 6.69 -2.77 0.23
C ASP A 132 7.91 -3.70 0.16
N ASN A 133 8.20 -4.20 -1.04
CA ASN A 133 9.38 -5.04 -1.31
C ASN A 133 10.73 -4.30 -1.21
N PHE A 134 10.74 -3.01 -0.86
CA PHE A 134 11.94 -2.23 -0.54
C PHE A 134 12.16 -2.07 0.98
N GLY A 135 11.26 -2.64 1.80
CA GLY A 135 11.34 -2.62 3.25
C GLY A 135 10.72 -1.40 3.92
N ARG A 136 10.00 -0.56 3.18
CA ARG A 136 9.26 0.57 3.76
C ARG A 136 7.93 0.09 4.27
N GLU A 137 7.55 0.60 5.44
CA GLU A 137 6.34 0.20 6.13
C GLU A 137 5.52 1.44 6.52
N ARG A 138 4.19 1.35 6.36
CA ARG A 138 3.24 2.36 6.79
C ARG A 138 2.20 1.69 7.66
N GLU A 139 2.10 2.17 8.90
CA GLU A 139 1.17 1.66 9.89
C GLU A 139 -0.06 2.56 10.00
N MET A 140 -1.18 1.96 10.37
CA MET A 140 -2.41 2.64 10.72
C MET A 140 -3.06 1.94 11.91
N THR A 141 -3.33 2.70 12.98
CA THR A 141 -4.02 2.18 14.16
C THR A 141 -5.51 2.50 14.10
N VAL A 142 -6.33 1.48 14.35
CA VAL A 142 -7.78 1.57 14.49
C VAL A 142 -8.17 1.15 15.90
N THR A 143 -9.04 1.94 16.52
CA THR A 143 -9.52 1.69 17.88
C THR A 143 -11.04 1.70 17.90
N PHE A 144 -11.62 0.72 18.59
CA PHE A 144 -13.06 0.66 18.84
C PHE A 144 -13.31 0.54 20.35
N ASP A 145 -14.03 1.49 20.91
CA ASP A 145 -14.57 1.42 22.27
C ASP A 145 -15.78 0.48 22.33
N LEU A 146 -16.12 0.03 23.54
CA LEU A 146 -17.33 -0.76 23.73
C LEU A 146 -18.55 0.15 23.53
N GLU A 147 -19.52 -0.29 22.74
CA GLU A 147 -20.82 0.38 22.69
C GLU A 147 -21.44 0.34 24.10
N SER A 148 -21.63 1.51 24.71
CA SER A 148 -22.30 1.58 26.01
C SER A 148 -23.78 1.29 25.79
N THR A 149 -24.29 0.19 26.35
CA THR A 149 -25.74 0.02 26.55
C THR A 149 -26.24 1.11 27.50
N THR A 150 -26.52 2.30 27.00
CA THR A 150 -27.48 3.20 27.63
C THR A 150 -28.85 2.57 27.37
N ALA A 151 -29.25 1.68 28.28
CA ALA A 151 -30.66 1.40 28.48
C ALA A 151 -31.35 2.76 28.65
N LYS A 152 -32.24 3.11 27.73
CA LYS A 152 -33.17 4.22 27.91
C LYS A 152 -34.01 3.85 29.14
N GLU A 153 -33.78 4.54 30.26
CA GLU A 153 -34.76 4.62 31.35
C GLU A 153 -36.00 5.40 30.89
#